data_AF-A0A0M9DM21-F1
#
_entry.id   AF-A0A0M9DM21-F1
#
_cell.length_a   1.000
_cell.length_b   1.000
_cell.length_c   1.000
_cell.angle_alpha   90.00
_cell.angle_beta   90.00
_cell.angle_gamma   90.00
#
_symmetry.space_group_name_H-M   'P 1'
#
loop_
_entity.id
_entity.type
_entity.pdbx_description
1 polymer ?
#
loop_
_entity_poly.entity_id
_entity_poly.type
_entity_poly.pdbx_seq_one_letter_code
_entity_poly.pdbx_strand_id
1 'polypeptide(L)'
;MNKHIEMIFEASPINVTHDTYRRECMYTRGIHIEEQEFLAILNTMNSEARLYFDFHNPRKEIKQGTYLNGHSGLAYNIYHYYKQHYGIEVAELINGQDFYVKII
;
A
#
# COMPACT_ATOMS: atom_id res chain seq x y z
N MET A 1 1.54 -20.99 4.92
CA MET A 1 1.72 -20.03 3.80
C MET A 1 3.00 -19.28 4.05
N ASN A 2 3.91 -19.24 3.07
CA ASN A 2 5.07 -18.37 3.15
C ASN A 2 4.59 -16.93 2.97
N LYS A 3 4.86 -16.11 3.99
CA LYS A 3 4.53 -14.69 4.01
C LYS A 3 5.63 -13.96 3.25
N HIS A 4 5.28 -13.31 2.15
CA HIS A 4 6.25 -12.67 1.26
C HIS A 4 5.73 -11.31 0.83
N ILE A 5 6.56 -10.30 1.04
CA ILE A 5 6.33 -8.95 0.55
C ILE A 5 7.68 -8.42 0.07
N GLU A 6 7.67 -7.78 -1.09
CA GLU A 6 8.85 -7.20 -1.70
C GLU A 6 8.48 -5.91 -2.43
N MET A 7 9.49 -5.06 -2.62
CA MET A 7 9.35 -3.92 -3.53
C MET A 7 9.44 -4.40 -4.97
N ILE A 8 8.51 -3.93 -5.78
CA ILE A 8 8.45 -4.16 -7.22
C ILE A 8 8.84 -2.86 -7.91
N PHE A 9 9.70 -2.96 -8.92
CA PHE A 9 10.10 -1.86 -9.78
C PHE A 9 9.62 -2.14 -11.20
N GLU A 10 8.81 -1.23 -11.74
CA GLU A 10 8.15 -1.39 -13.02
C GLU A 10 8.97 -0.73 -14.13
N ALA A 11 9.09 -1.42 -15.26
CA ALA A 11 9.69 -0.83 -16.46
C ALA A 11 8.80 0.27 -17.08
N SER A 12 7.49 0.20 -16.84
CA SER A 12 6.49 1.15 -17.33
C SER A 12 5.60 1.60 -16.16
N PRO A 13 5.16 2.87 -16.11
CA PRO A 13 4.35 3.35 -14.99
C PRO A 13 3.00 2.61 -14.88
N ILE A 14 2.59 2.34 -13.64
CA ILE A 14 1.24 1.91 -13.27
C ILE A 14 0.43 3.15 -12.89
N ASN A 15 -0.71 3.31 -13.55
CA ASN A 15 -1.63 4.41 -13.27
C ASN A 15 -2.67 3.98 -12.24
N VAL A 16 -2.81 4.76 -11.18
CA VAL A 16 -3.79 4.54 -10.14
C VAL A 16 -4.61 5.82 -9.96
N THR A 17 -5.92 5.69 -10.11
CA THR A 17 -6.83 6.84 -9.96
C THR A 17 -6.84 7.35 -8.52
N HIS A 18 -6.82 8.66 -8.36
CA HIS A 18 -7.05 9.35 -7.10
C HIS A 18 -8.36 10.14 -7.21
N ASP A 19 -9.48 9.54 -6.78
CA ASP A 19 -10.81 10.08 -7.12
C ASP A 19 -11.09 11.46 -6.52
N THR A 20 -10.54 11.76 -5.34
CA THR A 20 -10.68 13.08 -4.70
C THR A 20 -10.11 14.21 -5.55
N TYR A 21 -8.96 14.00 -6.19
CA TYR A 21 -8.33 14.98 -7.07
C TYR A 21 -8.66 14.80 -8.54
N ARG A 22 -9.43 13.75 -8.90
CA ARG A 22 -9.76 13.38 -10.29
C ARG A 22 -8.53 13.32 -11.20
N ARG A 23 -7.42 12.76 -10.67
CA ARG A 23 -6.15 12.60 -11.38
C ARG A 23 -5.70 11.15 -11.37
N GLU A 24 -4.84 10.79 -12.31
CA GLU A 24 -4.08 9.55 -12.26
C GLU A 24 -2.72 9.81 -11.60
N CYS A 25 -2.40 9.02 -10.58
CA CYS A 25 -1.06 8.95 -10.02
C CYS A 25 -0.29 7.88 -10.79
N MET A 26 0.93 8.20 -11.21
CA MET A 26 1.79 7.28 -11.96
C MET A 26 2.91 6.79 -11.04
N TYR A 27 3.03 5.47 -10.92
CA TYR A 27 4.01 4.83 -10.05
C TYR A 27 4.88 3.88 -10.85
N THR A 28 6.20 3.97 -10.68
CA THR A 28 7.17 2.98 -11.21
C THR A 28 7.61 1.99 -10.14
N ARG A 29 6.96 2.02 -8.98
CA ARG A 29 7.26 1.14 -7.86
C ARG A 29 6.00 0.79 -7.09
N GLY A 30 5.98 -0.41 -6.52
CA GLY A 30 4.85 -0.86 -5.73
C GLY A 30 5.15 -2.09 -4.90
N ILE A 31 4.10 -2.62 -4.28
CA ILE A 31 4.11 -3.88 -3.56
C ILE A 31 2.88 -4.69 -3.97
N HIS A 32 3.00 -6.01 -3.88
CA HIS A 32 1.87 -6.91 -3.92
C HIS A 32 1.61 -7.44 -2.52
N ILE A 33 0.35 -7.44 -2.09
CA ILE A 33 -0.03 -7.85 -0.73
C ILE A 33 -1.37 -8.58 -0.75
N GLU A 34 -1.46 -9.66 0.02
CA GLU A 34 -2.69 -10.43 0.16
C GLU A 34 -3.80 -9.61 0.81
N GLU A 35 -5.03 -9.78 0.33
CA GLU A 35 -6.21 -9.07 0.82
C GLU A 35 -6.35 -9.11 2.35
N GLN A 36 -6.21 -10.30 2.95
CA GLN A 36 -6.37 -10.49 4.39
C GLN A 36 -5.29 -9.77 5.20
N GLU A 37 -4.06 -9.68 4.67
CA GLU A 37 -2.96 -8.98 5.32
C GLU A 37 -3.18 -7.48 5.27
N PHE A 38 -3.59 -6.97 4.11
CA PHE A 38 -3.89 -5.55 3.97
C PHE A 38 -5.04 -5.12 4.88
N LEU A 39 -6.11 -5.92 4.96
CA LEU A 39 -7.21 -5.68 5.91
C LEU A 39 -6.74 -5.68 7.37
N ALA A 40 -5.85 -6.60 7.75
CA ALA A 40 -5.27 -6.61 9.09
C ALA A 40 -4.45 -5.34 9.37
N ILE A 41 -3.66 -4.87 8.40
CA ILE A 41 -2.90 -3.61 8.49
C ILE A 41 -3.85 -2.42 8.69
N LEU A 42 -4.91 -2.33 7.89
CA LEU A 42 -5.91 -1.27 8.02
C LEU A 42 -6.59 -1.26 9.40
N ASN A 43 -6.74 -2.42 10.04
CA ASN A 43 -7.31 -2.54 11.39
C ASN A 43 -6.35 -2.11 12.51
N THR A 44 -5.04 -2.04 12.23
CA THR A 44 -4.03 -1.52 13.18
C THR A 44 -3.81 -0.02 13.08
N MET A 45 -4.34 0.64 12.04
CA MET A 45 -4.17 2.08 11.86
C MET A 45 -4.93 2.87 12.92
N ASN A 46 -4.30 3.94 13.39
CA ASN A 46 -5.01 4.95 14.17
C ASN A 46 -5.97 5.76 13.28
N SER A 47 -6.82 6.58 13.90
CA SER A 47 -7.85 7.37 13.20
C SER A 47 -7.27 8.31 12.14
N GLU A 48 -6.13 8.96 12.41
CA GLU A 48 -5.50 9.90 11.48
C GLU A 48 -4.92 9.20 10.26
N ALA A 49 -4.19 8.10 10.46
CA ALA A 49 -3.64 7.29 9.38
C ALA A 49 -4.76 6.71 8.51
N ARG A 50 -5.86 6.25 9.14
CA ARG A 50 -7.01 5.73 8.41
C ARG A 50 -7.70 6.80 7.57
N LEU A 51 -7.93 7.99 8.13
CA LEU A 51 -8.53 9.11 7.41
C LEU A 51 -7.68 9.51 6.20
N TYR A 52 -6.36 9.54 6.36
CA TYR A 52 -5.44 9.89 5.28
C TYR A 52 -5.41 8.79 4.20
N PHE A 53 -5.42 7.51 4.57
CA PHE A 53 -5.57 6.41 3.63
C PHE A 53 -6.87 6.53 2.81
N ASP A 54 -8.00 6.75 3.48
CA ASP A 54 -9.33 6.86 2.84
C ASP A 54 -9.40 8.07 1.89
N PHE A 55 -8.67 9.16 2.19
CA PHE A 55 -8.57 10.34 1.33
C PHE A 55 -7.87 10.06 -0.01
N HIS A 56 -6.82 9.24 0.01
CA HIS A 56 -6.05 8.83 -1.18
C HIS A 56 -6.71 7.68 -1.95
N ASN A 57 -7.56 6.90 -1.28
CA ASN A 57 -8.22 5.72 -1.84
C ASN A 57 -9.74 5.72 -1.59
N PRO A 58 -10.45 6.82 -1.90
CA PRO A 58 -11.85 6.97 -1.52
C PRO A 58 -12.71 5.90 -2.20
N ARG A 59 -13.49 5.17 -1.40
CA ARG A 59 -14.45 4.15 -1.88
C ARG A 59 -13.81 2.99 -2.66
N LYS A 60 -12.48 2.82 -2.61
CA LYS A 60 -11.83 1.66 -3.21
C LYS A 60 -12.05 0.42 -2.34
N GLU A 61 -12.60 -0.61 -2.94
CA GLU A 61 -12.77 -1.90 -2.28
C GLU A 61 -11.41 -2.58 -2.11
N ILE A 62 -11.14 -3.06 -0.89
CA ILE A 62 -9.96 -3.87 -0.61
C ILE A 62 -10.28 -5.30 -1.05
N LYS A 63 -10.01 -5.60 -2.32
CA LYS A 63 -10.22 -6.91 -2.92
C LYS A 63 -9.13 -7.24 -3.92
N GLN A 64 -8.92 -8.54 -4.16
CA GLN A 64 -7.97 -9.00 -5.18
C GLN A 64 -8.16 -8.26 -6.52
N GLY A 65 -7.04 -7.80 -7.09
CA GLY A 65 -6.99 -7.03 -8.33
C GLY A 65 -7.11 -5.52 -8.15
N THR A 66 -7.44 -5.02 -6.95
CA THR A 66 -7.48 -3.57 -6.69
C THR A 66 -6.09 -2.96 -6.65
N TYR A 67 -5.95 -1.77 -7.26
CA TYR A 67 -4.78 -0.90 -7.13
C TYR A 67 -5.08 0.33 -6.25
N LEU A 68 -4.22 0.57 -5.27
CA LEU A 68 -4.34 1.65 -4.29
C LEU A 68 -3.14 2.60 -4.39
N ASN A 69 -3.38 3.88 -4.11
CA ASN A 69 -2.35 4.89 -3.95
C ASN A 69 -1.66 4.68 -2.60
N GLY A 70 -0.36 4.40 -2.65
CA GLY A 70 0.51 4.25 -1.49
C GLY A 70 1.25 5.53 -1.17
N HIS A 71 1.09 6.02 0.06
CA HIS A 71 1.78 7.19 0.60
C HIS A 71 2.69 6.79 1.77
N SER A 72 3.60 7.68 2.18
CA SER A 72 4.59 7.41 3.24
C SER A 72 3.99 6.86 4.55
N GLY A 73 2.90 7.43 5.05
CA GLY A 73 2.19 6.91 6.23
C GLY A 73 1.71 5.46 6.06
N LEU A 74 1.22 5.08 4.88
CA LEU A 74 0.82 3.70 4.60
C LEU A 74 2.06 2.80 4.53
N ALA A 75 3.15 3.27 3.91
CA ALA A 75 4.43 2.56 3.87
C ALA A 75 4.91 2.16 5.27
N TYR A 76 4.87 3.08 6.23
CA TYR A 76 5.25 2.80 7.63
C TYR A 76 4.35 1.77 8.29
N ASN A 77 3.02 1.88 8.13
CA ASN A 77 2.10 0.89 8.71
C ASN A 77 2.37 -0.52 8.17
N ILE A 78 2.60 -0.65 6.86
CA ILE A 78 2.92 -1.92 6.21
C ILE A 78 4.27 -2.45 6.73
N TYR A 79 5.31 -1.62 6.72
CA TYR A 79 6.64 -2.01 7.22
C TYR A 79 6.58 -2.50 8.67
N HIS A 80 5.91 -1.77 9.55
CA HIS A 80 5.80 -2.15 10.96
C HIS A 80 5.01 -3.45 11.15
N TYR A 81 3.92 -3.64 10.40
CA TYR A 81 3.15 -4.88 10.46
C TYR A 81 4.01 -6.11 10.10
N TYR A 82 4.71 -6.08 8.97
CA TYR A 82 5.55 -7.20 8.55
C TYR A 82 6.74 -7.43 9.48
N LYS A 83 7.37 -6.35 9.97
CA LYS A 83 8.46 -6.44 10.93
C LYS A 83 8.02 -7.08 12.24
N GLN A 84 6.89 -6.64 12.79
CA GLN A 84 6.40 -7.11 14.09
C GLN A 84 5.83 -8.53 14.05
N HIS A 85 5.08 -8.86 13.00
CA HIS A 85 4.38 -10.16 12.91
C HIS A 85 5.21 -11.27 12.28
N TYR A 86 6.16 -10.92 11.40
CA TYR A 86 6.89 -11.90 10.59
C TYR A 86 8.41 -11.72 10.61
N GLY A 87 8.93 -10.67 11.25
CA GLY A 87 10.37 -10.37 11.22
C GLY A 87 10.89 -10.00 9.83
N ILE A 88 10.00 -9.65 8.90
CA ILE A 88 10.35 -9.29 7.52
C ILE A 88 10.58 -7.78 7.45
N GLU A 89 11.73 -7.38 6.92
CA GLU A 89 12.07 -5.97 6.72
C GLU A 89 12.07 -5.63 5.23
N VAL A 90 11.21 -4.69 4.84
CA VAL A 90 11.16 -4.12 3.48
C VAL A 90 11.63 -2.68 3.54
N ALA A 91 12.92 -2.46 3.80
CA ALA A 91 13.47 -1.14 4.09
C ALA A 91 13.30 -0.16 2.90
N GLU A 92 13.28 -0.67 1.68
CA GLU A 92 13.05 0.10 0.46
C GLU A 92 11.68 0.77 0.44
N LEU A 93 10.68 0.21 1.13
CA LEU A 93 9.32 0.76 1.24
C LEU A 93 9.31 2.10 2.00
N ILE A 94 10.17 2.25 3.01
CA ILE A 94 10.22 3.42 3.91
C ILE A 94 11.28 4.46 3.50
N ASN A 95 11.32 4.82 2.22
CA ASN A 95 12.28 5.80 1.69
C ASN A 95 11.67 7.18 1.36
N GLY A 96 10.42 7.42 1.77
CA GLY A 96 9.71 8.69 1.58
C GLY A 96 9.08 8.92 0.20
N GLN A 97 9.22 7.97 -0.74
CA GLN A 97 8.56 8.06 -2.05
C GLN A 97 7.21 7.34 -2.04
N ASP A 98 6.25 7.87 -2.79
CA ASP A 98 4.97 7.21 -3.03
C ASP A 98 5.13 5.97 -3.92
N PHE A 99 4.14 5.08 -3.86
CA PHE A 99 4.15 3.77 -4.51
C PHE A 99 2.72 3.31 -4.80
N TYR A 100 2.55 2.25 -5.59
CA TYR A 100 1.24 1.58 -5.70
C TYR A 100 1.16 0.37 -4.78
N VAL A 101 -0.04 0.02 -4.33
CA VAL A 101 -0.33 -1.28 -3.71
C VAL A 101 -1.26 -2.04 -4.63
N LYS A 102 -0.90 -3.28 -4.97
CA LYS A 102 -1.80 -4.21 -5.64
C LYS A 102 -2.24 -5.27 -4.65
N ILE A 103 -3.55 -5.42 -4.50
CA ILE A 103 -4.12 -6.51 -3.71
C ILE A 103 -4.08 -7.78 -4.55
N ILE A 104 -3.42 -8.83 -4.06
CA ILE A 104 -3.31 -10.14 -4.71
C ILE A 104 -4.09 -11.22 -3.98
#